data_AF-A0A7S3VW02-F1
#
_entry.id   AF-A0A7S3VW02-F1
#
_cell.length_a   1.000
_cell.length_b   1.000
_cell.length_c   1.000
_cell.angle_alpha   90.00
_cell.angle_beta   90.00
_cell.angle_gamma   90.00
#
_symmetry.space_group_name_H-M   'P 1'
#
loop_
_entity.id
_entity.type
_entity.pdbx_description
1 polymer ?
#
loop_
_entity_poly.entity_id
_entity_poly.type
_entity_poly.pdbx_seq_one_letter_code
_entity_poly.pdbx_strand_id
1 'polypeptide(L)'
;GKIVSAEAMKKKKGSFLCQVETGSGGDNPTIITTYANVAEGMKVIVAPEGSTVMGKEVKRVKVGGDWNEGVICGPAEMGWKGNSSDCIVLGDGHKVGAAAPAKKSGVDAGAGAGAGDDDEKEEEEAPAK
;
A
#
# COMPACT_ATOMS: atom_id res chain seq x y z
N GLY A 1 -0.76 -0.73 -6.66
CA GLY A 1 0.20 -0.10 -7.58
C GLY A 1 1.57 -0.72 -7.39
N LYS A 2 2.51 -0.48 -8.31
CA LYS A 2 3.91 -0.92 -8.19
C LYS A 2 4.81 0.31 -8.14
N ILE A 3 5.73 0.36 -7.17
CA ILE A 3 6.71 1.45 -7.10
C ILE A 3 7.72 1.27 -8.24
N VAL A 4 7.78 2.26 -9.12
CA VAL A 4 8.70 2.30 -10.27
C VAL A 4 9.99 3.03 -9.92
N SER A 5 9.93 3.98 -8.98
CA SER A 5 11.08 4.69 -8.44
C SER A 5 10.74 5.23 -7.06
N ALA A 6 11.72 5.30 -6.15
CA ALA A 6 11.57 5.88 -4.82
C ALA A 6 12.81 6.72 -4.47
N GLU A 7 12.62 8.02 -4.25
CA GLU A 7 13.68 8.97 -3.97
C GLU A 7 13.41 9.76 -2.69
N ALA A 8 14.40 9.92 -1.81
CA ALA A 8 14.24 10.74 -0.62
C ALA A 8 14.19 12.24 -0.95
N MET A 9 13.20 12.97 -0.45
CA MET A 9 13.10 14.41 -0.69
C MET A 9 14.12 15.19 0.15
N LYS A 10 14.95 15.99 -0.55
CA LYS A 10 15.89 16.93 0.11
C LYS A 10 15.18 18.06 0.85
N LYS A 11 14.00 18.48 0.38
CA LYS A 11 13.26 19.62 0.93
C LYS A 11 12.44 19.28 2.17
N LYS A 12 12.07 18.01 2.36
CA LYS A 12 11.29 17.54 3.50
C LYS A 12 11.93 16.26 4.05
N LYS A 13 12.72 16.42 5.11
CA LYS A 13 13.40 15.29 5.78
C LYS A 13 12.38 14.27 6.26
N GLY A 14 12.62 12.99 5.96
CA GLY A 14 11.72 11.89 6.31
C GLY A 14 10.52 11.72 5.38
N SER A 15 10.58 12.28 4.17
CA SER A 15 9.58 12.03 3.13
C SER A 15 10.24 11.54 1.85
N PHE A 16 9.60 10.60 1.18
CA PHE A 16 10.04 9.96 -0.04
C PHE A 16 9.07 10.29 -1.17
N LEU A 17 9.62 10.63 -2.31
CA LEU A 17 8.92 10.83 -3.56
C LEU A 17 8.97 9.51 -4.32
N CYS A 18 7.81 8.88 -4.48
CA CYS A 18 7.67 7.60 -5.14
C CYS A 18 6.85 7.76 -6.41
N GLN A 19 7.33 7.20 -7.51
CA GLN A 19 6.56 7.07 -8.74
C GLN A 19 5.88 5.71 -8.74
N VAL A 20 4.55 5.66 -8.88
CA VAL A 20 3.79 4.42 -8.72
C VAL A 20 3.01 4.10 -9.98
N GLU A 21 3.22 2.90 -10.53
CA GLU A 21 2.44 2.36 -11.63
C GLU A 21 1.10 1.83 -11.11
N THR A 22 0.00 2.35 -11.67
CA THR A 22 -1.37 1.96 -11.29
C THR A 22 -2.01 0.98 -12.29
N GLY A 23 -1.27 0.53 -13.31
CA GLY A 23 -1.74 -0.50 -14.26
C GLY A 23 -2.75 0.00 -15.30
N SER A 24 -3.21 1.25 -15.22
CA SER A 24 -4.17 1.84 -16.16
C SER A 24 -3.58 2.22 -17.54
N GLY A 25 -2.35 1.79 -17.87
CA GLY A 25 -1.69 2.16 -19.13
C GLY A 25 -1.50 3.68 -19.35
N GLY A 26 -1.66 4.46 -18.28
CA GLY A 26 -1.52 5.92 -18.26
C GLY A 26 -0.22 6.37 -17.58
N ASP A 27 -0.16 7.67 -17.26
CA ASP A 27 0.98 8.29 -16.58
C ASP A 27 1.15 7.75 -15.16
N ASN A 28 2.39 7.61 -14.69
CA ASN A 28 2.68 7.09 -13.35
C ASN A 28 2.56 8.23 -12.33
N PRO A 29 1.51 8.27 -11.49
CA PRO A 29 1.34 9.35 -10.52
C PRO A 29 2.53 9.46 -9.58
N THR A 30 2.90 10.71 -9.30
CA THR A 30 3.93 11.01 -8.30
C THR A 30 3.27 11.08 -6.92
N ILE A 31 3.79 10.29 -5.98
CA ILE A 31 3.19 10.16 -4.65
C ILE A 31 4.25 10.37 -3.59
N ILE A 32 3.92 11.24 -2.65
CA ILE A 32 4.78 11.57 -1.53
C ILE A 32 4.33 10.79 -0.32
N THR A 33 5.27 10.07 0.27
CA THR A 33 5.04 9.24 1.45
C THR A 33 6.06 9.52 2.54
N THR A 34 5.72 9.20 3.78
CA THR A 34 6.64 9.24 4.93
C THR A 34 7.10 7.85 5.36
N TYR A 35 6.62 6.80 4.69
CA TYR A 35 7.01 5.43 4.98
C TYR A 35 8.45 5.19 4.56
N ALA A 36 9.28 4.68 5.46
CA ALA A 36 10.70 4.41 5.20
C ALA A 36 10.94 3.05 4.53
N ASN A 37 9.95 2.16 4.54
CA ASN A 37 10.02 0.83 3.94
C ASN A 37 9.69 0.81 2.43
N VAL A 38 9.47 1.98 1.81
CA VAL A 38 9.19 2.06 0.37
C VAL A 38 10.46 1.81 -0.44
N ALA A 39 10.38 0.90 -1.41
CA ALA A 39 11.46 0.62 -2.33
C ALA A 39 10.92 0.38 -3.75
N GLU A 40 11.78 0.61 -4.73
CA GLU A 40 11.52 0.27 -6.13
C GLU A 40 11.16 -1.22 -6.28
N GLY A 41 10.19 -1.51 -7.15
CA GLY A 41 9.75 -2.87 -7.45
C GLY A 41 8.65 -3.39 -6.52
N MET A 42 8.44 -2.78 -5.36
CA MET A 42 7.42 -3.21 -4.40
C MET A 42 6.01 -2.92 -4.91
N LYS A 43 5.11 -3.90 -4.72
CA LYS A 43 3.68 -3.69 -4.93
C LYS A 43 3.10 -3.13 -3.64
N VAL A 44 2.40 -2.01 -3.72
CA VAL A 44 1.83 -1.32 -2.56
C VAL A 44 0.40 -0.90 -2.82
N ILE A 45 -0.35 -0.68 -1.74
CA ILE A 45 -1.69 -0.10 -1.84
C ILE A 45 -1.56 1.40 -2.06
N VAL A 46 -2.15 1.87 -3.15
CA VAL A 46 -2.11 3.25 -3.57
C VAL A 46 -3.54 3.73 -3.82
N ALA A 47 -3.87 4.89 -3.26
CA ALA A 47 -5.12 5.58 -3.55
C ALA A 47 -4.81 6.80 -4.43
N PRO A 48 -5.13 6.76 -5.74
CA PRO A 48 -4.94 7.90 -6.62
C PRO A 48 -5.92 9.04 -6.30
N GLU A 49 -5.67 10.22 -6.88
CA GLU A 49 -6.58 11.36 -6.81
C GLU A 49 -8.03 11.00 -7.15
N GLY A 50 -8.98 11.56 -6.38
CA GLY A 50 -10.41 11.20 -6.46
C GLY A 50 -10.79 9.96 -5.66
N SER A 51 -9.82 9.21 -5.11
CA SER A 51 -10.12 8.10 -4.18
C SER A 51 -10.47 8.61 -2.79
N THR A 52 -11.22 7.82 -2.03
CA THR A 52 -11.55 8.12 -0.62
C THR A 52 -10.78 7.19 0.31
N VAL A 53 -9.91 7.75 1.15
CA VAL A 53 -9.14 7.01 2.17
C VAL A 53 -9.60 7.47 3.55
N MET A 54 -10.06 6.54 4.40
CA MET A 54 -10.60 6.87 5.73
C MET A 54 -11.68 7.97 5.72
N GLY A 55 -12.51 8.04 4.68
CA GLY A 55 -13.53 9.09 4.53
C GLY A 55 -12.97 10.46 4.12
N LYS A 56 -11.68 10.55 3.78
CA LYS A 56 -11.05 11.74 3.20
C LYS A 56 -10.80 11.55 1.71
N GLU A 57 -11.26 12.49 0.92
CA GLU A 57 -10.98 12.51 -0.52
C GLU A 57 -9.51 12.89 -0.76
N VAL A 58 -8.82 12.07 -1.56
CA VAL A 58 -7.45 12.30 -1.98
C VAL A 58 -7.47 13.33 -3.11
N LYS A 59 -6.86 14.48 -2.85
CA LYS A 59 -6.74 15.56 -3.83
C LYS A 59 -5.28 15.76 -4.21
N ARG A 60 -5.06 16.13 -5.48
CA ARG A 60 -3.76 16.56 -5.96
C ARG A 60 -3.30 17.81 -5.23
N VAL A 61 -2.14 17.73 -4.59
CA VAL A 61 -1.55 18.85 -3.86
C VAL A 61 -0.05 18.94 -4.12
N LYS A 62 0.50 20.14 -4.02
CA LYS A 62 1.94 20.37 -4.19
C LYS A 62 2.62 20.36 -2.82
N VAL A 63 3.51 19.41 -2.58
CA VAL A 63 4.23 19.26 -1.30
C VAL A 63 5.71 19.45 -1.57
N GLY A 64 6.33 20.46 -0.95
CA GLY A 64 7.76 20.74 -1.17
C GLY A 64 8.13 21.17 -2.60
N GLY A 65 7.16 21.52 -3.44
CA GLY A 65 7.39 21.86 -4.84
C GLY A 65 7.23 20.69 -5.81
N ASP A 66 6.99 19.49 -5.28
CA ASP A 66 6.69 18.28 -6.03
C ASP A 66 5.18 17.99 -6.01
N TRP A 67 4.66 17.32 -7.03
CA TRP A 67 3.25 16.97 -7.13
C TRP A 67 2.97 15.69 -6.33
N ASN A 68 1.93 15.73 -5.50
CA ASN A 68 1.38 14.57 -4.84
C ASN A 68 0.00 14.29 -5.42
N GLU A 69 -0.10 13.23 -6.22
CA GLU A 69 -1.30 12.82 -6.98
C GLU A 69 -1.99 11.61 -6.34
N GLY A 70 -1.60 11.25 -5.12
CA GLY A 70 -2.18 10.11 -4.42
C GLY A 70 -1.74 10.01 -2.97
N VAL A 71 -2.06 8.89 -2.35
CA VAL A 71 -1.49 8.50 -1.06
C VAL A 71 -1.15 7.01 -1.09
N ILE A 72 -0.01 6.64 -0.50
CA ILE A 72 0.30 5.25 -0.19
C ILE A 72 -0.41 4.92 1.11
N CYS A 73 -1.12 3.79 1.17
CA CYS A 73 -1.86 3.37 2.36
C CYS A 73 -1.05 2.34 3.16
N GLY A 74 -0.95 2.56 4.46
CA GLY A 74 -0.47 1.59 5.43
C GLY A 74 -1.61 0.80 6.09
N PRO A 75 -1.27 -0.05 7.08
CA PRO A 75 -2.25 -0.82 7.84
C PRO A 75 -3.27 0.06 8.54
N ALA A 76 -2.83 1.19 9.10
CA ALA A 76 -3.71 2.13 9.77
C ALA A 76 -4.78 2.66 8.82
N GLU A 77 -4.38 3.13 7.64
CA GLU A 77 -5.25 3.72 6.61
C GLU A 77 -6.29 2.72 6.09
N MET A 78 -5.93 1.44 6.02
CA MET A 78 -6.81 0.34 5.65
C MET A 78 -7.68 -0.18 6.80
N GLY A 79 -7.50 0.31 8.03
CA GLY A 79 -8.18 -0.20 9.22
C GLY A 79 -7.69 -1.59 9.64
N TRP A 80 -6.49 -1.98 9.21
CA TRP A 80 -5.87 -3.25 9.53
C TRP A 80 -5.04 -3.14 10.82
N LYS A 81 -5.06 -4.21 11.60
CA LYS A 81 -4.28 -4.31 12.84
C LYS A 81 -2.82 -4.60 12.50
N GLY A 82 -1.93 -3.61 12.66
CA GLY A 82 -0.51 -3.71 12.29
C GLY A 82 0.29 -2.43 12.58
N ASN A 83 1.56 -2.42 12.21
CA ASN A 83 2.44 -1.27 12.41
C ASN A 83 2.00 -0.10 11.51
N SER A 84 1.65 1.03 12.12
CA SER A 84 1.23 2.23 11.37
C SER A 84 2.41 3.02 10.80
N SER A 85 3.65 2.61 11.11
CA SER A 85 4.88 3.25 10.64
C SER A 85 5.33 2.80 9.26
N ASP A 86 4.75 1.74 8.71
CA ASP A 86 5.16 1.11 7.47
C ASP A 86 4.00 1.05 6.47
N CYS A 87 4.32 1.13 5.16
CA CYS A 87 3.32 0.90 4.13
C CYS A 87 3.02 -0.58 3.96
N ILE A 88 1.82 -0.89 3.46
CA ILE A 88 1.46 -2.25 3.09
C ILE A 88 2.18 -2.63 1.79
N VAL A 89 2.96 -3.72 1.85
CA VAL A 89 3.55 -4.37 0.68
C VAL A 89 2.66 -5.56 0.31
N LEU A 90 2.41 -5.75 -0.99
CA LEU A 90 1.61 -6.84 -1.54
C LEU A 90 2.57 -7.86 -2.15
N GLY A 91 2.36 -9.14 -1.84
CA GLY A 91 3.07 -10.24 -2.48
C GLY A 91 2.73 -10.43 -3.96
N ASP A 92 3.37 -11.42 -4.59
CA ASP A 92 3.36 -11.55 -6.04
C ASP A 92 2.03 -11.94 -6.68
N GLY A 93 1.10 -12.49 -5.89
CA GLY A 93 -0.25 -12.84 -6.32
C GLY A 93 -1.15 -11.65 -6.67
N HIS A 94 -0.76 -10.42 -6.32
CA HIS A 94 -1.57 -9.22 -6.55
C HIS A 94 -1.22 -8.52 -7.87
N LYS A 95 -2.25 -8.25 -8.69
CA LYS A 95 -2.11 -7.56 -9.97
C LYS A 95 -2.08 -6.04 -9.80
N VAL A 96 -1.16 -5.38 -10.47
CA VAL A 96 -1.09 -3.91 -10.53
C VAL A 96 -2.39 -3.37 -11.16
N GLY A 97 -3.04 -2.42 -10.49
CA GLY A 97 -4.32 -1.85 -10.90
C GLY A 97 -5.57 -2.57 -10.38
N ALA A 98 -5.41 -3.69 -9.69
CA ALA A 98 -6.53 -4.30 -8.97
C ALA A 98 -6.97 -3.46 -7.76
N ALA A 99 -8.24 -3.60 -7.38
CA ALA A 99 -8.78 -2.96 -6.17
C ALA A 99 -8.04 -3.43 -4.92
N ALA A 100 -7.92 -2.54 -3.93
CA ALA A 100 -7.26 -2.87 -2.68
C ALA A 100 -8.02 -4.00 -1.95
N PRO A 101 -7.32 -5.01 -1.40
CA PRO A 101 -7.97 -6.10 -0.70
C PRO A 101 -8.69 -5.58 0.56
N ALA A 102 -9.91 -6.04 0.79
CA ALA A 102 -10.71 -5.63 1.96
C ALA A 102 -10.23 -6.27 3.28
N LYS A 103 -9.44 -7.35 3.22
CA LYS A 103 -8.93 -8.10 4.37
C LYS A 103 -7.43 -8.35 4.22
N LYS A 104 -6.70 -8.43 5.34
CA LYS A 104 -5.27 -8.77 5.43
C LYS A 104 -4.91 -10.15 4.84
N SER A 105 -5.89 -11.05 4.66
CA SER A 105 -5.65 -12.42 4.19
C SER A 105 -4.88 -12.40 2.86
N GLY A 106 -3.62 -12.85 2.88
CA GLY A 106 -2.74 -12.84 1.69
C GLY A 106 -1.96 -11.54 1.45
N VAL A 107 -1.77 -10.71 2.47
CA VAL A 107 -0.92 -9.51 2.38
C VAL A 107 0.15 -9.52 3.46
N ASP A 108 1.39 -9.66 3.01
CA ASP A 108 2.64 -9.47 3.73
C ASP A 108 2.76 -8.00 4.19
N ALA A 109 2.13 -7.70 5.33
CA ALA A 109 2.30 -6.43 6.03
C ALA A 109 3.77 -6.29 6.46
N GLY A 110 4.61 -5.76 5.57
CA GLY A 110 5.99 -5.35 5.80
C GLY A 110 6.81 -6.37 6.59
N ALA A 111 7.49 -7.28 5.91
CA ALA A 111 8.44 -8.19 6.52
C ALA A 111 9.62 -7.43 7.19
N GLY A 112 9.41 -6.99 8.43
CA GLY A 112 10.35 -7.34 9.49
C GLY A 112 10.17 -8.83 9.75
N ALA A 113 11.24 -9.60 9.61
CA ALA A 113 11.25 -11.06 9.73
C ALA A 113 10.35 -11.58 10.87
N GLY A 114 9.39 -12.45 10.52
CA GLY A 114 8.51 -13.10 11.47
C GLY A 114 7.68 -14.15 10.76
N ALA A 115 8.18 -15.39 10.78
CA ALA A 115 7.56 -16.59 10.24
C ALA A 115 6.15 -16.84 10.79
N GLY A 116 5.31 -17.48 9.97
CA GLY A 116 4.04 -18.05 10.39
C GLY A 116 3.03 -18.07 9.25
N ASP A 117 3.35 -18.83 8.20
CA ASP A 117 2.35 -19.42 7.31
C ASP A 117 1.84 -20.69 8.01
N ASP A 118 0.54 -20.78 8.23
CA ASP A 118 -0.18 -22.05 8.37
C ASP A 118 -1.60 -21.80 7.86
N ASP A 119 -1.71 -21.98 6.55
CA ASP A 119 -2.95 -22.24 5.86
C ASP A 119 -3.33 -23.72 6.05
N GLU A 120 -4.63 -23.99 5.91
CA GLU A 120 -5.26 -25.30 5.73
C GLU A 120 -5.74 -26.04 7.00
N LYS A 121 -7.06 -26.09 7.21
CA LYS A 121 -7.87 -27.19 6.67
C LYS A 121 -9.39 -27.00 6.86
N GLU A 122 -10.08 -27.40 5.82
CA GLU A 122 -11.52 -27.59 5.60
C GLU A 122 -12.20 -28.62 6.55
N GLU A 123 -13.54 -28.56 6.52
CA GLU A 123 -14.56 -29.59 6.79
C GLU A 123 -15.29 -29.75 8.14
N GLU A 124 -16.57 -30.11 7.96
CA GLU A 124 -17.70 -30.36 8.85
C GLU A 124 -17.46 -31.37 10.00
N GLU A 125 -18.22 -31.27 11.09
CA GLU A 125 -19.40 -32.10 11.34
C GLU A 125 -19.99 -31.84 12.75
N ALA A 126 -21.30 -32.06 12.87
CA ALA A 126 -22.14 -31.87 14.03
C ALA A 126 -21.75 -32.73 15.26
N PRO A 127 -22.44 -32.52 16.40
CA PRO A 127 -23.05 -33.71 16.99
C PRO A 127 -24.53 -33.53 17.31
N ALA A 128 -25.32 -34.47 16.80
CA ALA A 128 -26.61 -34.85 17.34
C ALA A 128 -26.41 -35.89 18.47
N LYS A 129 -27.07 -35.63 19.60
CA LYS A 129 -28.05 -36.49 20.30
C LYS A 129 -27.85 -36.55 21.81
#